data_AF-A0A9K3LLD7-F1
#
_entry.id   AF-A0A9K3LLD7-F1
#
_cell.length_a   1.000
_cell.length_b   1.000
_cell.length_c   1.000
_cell.angle_alpha   90.00
_cell.angle_beta   90.00
_cell.angle_gamma   90.00
#
_symmetry.space_group_name_H-M   'P 1'
#
loop_
_entity.id
_entity.type
_entity.pdbx_description
1 polymer ?
#
loop_
_entity_poly.entity_id
_entity_poly.type
_entity_poly.pdbx_seq_one_letter_code
_entity_poly.pdbx_strand_id
1 'polypeptide(L)'
;MKASTRCAIIALAASCQILDAFVPSPCSNRHRAVPGQAAAAATTSLSATGSRRDILVGTGLLGIVAVLTGAPVVADAENRPMYLTEPTDDFKANEAKAMEFKRQQLAIKKEFSAILEKFLAEPNDGDALEKDLRTLKALVAKTGGLPLGIKKDELFKVIRSKKAKGFWPTPVEIAYQSLIQEISYQQSPNLDKEMGNPYQ
;
A
#
# COMPACT_ATOMS: atom_id res chain seq x y z
N MET A 1 27.09 -31.12 -42.62
CA MET A 1 26.15 -30.69 -43.68
C MET A 1 25.20 -29.67 -43.05
N LYS A 2 25.23 -28.43 -43.53
CA LYS A 2 24.45 -27.29 -43.03
C LYS A 2 23.12 -27.25 -43.77
N ALA A 3 22.00 -27.22 -43.05
CA ALA A 3 20.71 -26.82 -43.62
C ALA A 3 20.26 -25.54 -42.93
N SER A 4 20.51 -24.43 -43.63
CA SER A 4 20.02 -23.10 -43.34
C SER A 4 18.80 -22.91 -44.24
N THR A 5 17.63 -22.66 -43.65
CA THR A 5 16.45 -22.23 -44.40
C THR A 5 15.84 -21.02 -43.72
N ARG A 6 15.95 -19.89 -44.42
CA ARG A 6 15.31 -18.60 -44.15
C ARG A 6 13.87 -18.61 -44.67
N CYS A 7 12.97 -17.89 -44.01
CA CYS A 7 11.72 -17.24 -44.50
C CYS A 7 10.82 -17.00 -43.28
N ALA A 8 10.00 -15.96 -43.12
CA ALA A 8 9.73 -14.70 -43.81
C ALA A 8 9.01 -13.83 -42.74
N ILE A 9 9.47 -12.61 -42.42
CA ILE A 9 8.94 -11.29 -42.83
C ILE A 9 7.39 -11.14 -42.79
N ILE A 10 6.96 -10.05 -42.13
CA ILE A 10 5.79 -9.14 -42.35
C ILE A 10 4.57 -9.24 -41.40
N ALA A 11 4.29 -8.10 -40.73
CA ALA A 11 3.01 -7.41 -40.44
C ALA A 11 2.99 -6.93 -38.97
N LEU A 12 3.34 -5.70 -38.61
CA LEU A 12 2.79 -4.36 -38.94
C LEU A 12 1.28 -4.19 -38.64
N ALA A 13 1.04 -3.32 -37.66
CA ALA A 13 -0.16 -2.50 -37.41
C ALA A 13 -1.44 -3.16 -36.91
N ALA A 14 -1.87 -2.77 -35.70
CA ALA A 14 -3.16 -2.10 -35.50
C ALA A 14 -3.26 -1.54 -34.08
N SER A 15 -2.96 -0.26 -33.95
CA SER A 15 -3.45 0.58 -32.85
C SER A 15 -4.96 0.64 -32.92
N CYS A 16 -5.66 0.08 -31.94
CA CYS A 16 -7.09 0.32 -31.75
C CYS A 16 -7.26 1.04 -30.40
N GLN A 17 -7.32 2.38 -30.49
CA GLN A 17 -7.77 3.25 -29.42
C GLN A 17 -9.26 3.01 -29.23
N ILE A 18 -9.66 2.37 -28.13
CA ILE A 18 -11.05 2.39 -27.66
C ILE A 18 -11.13 3.44 -26.57
N LEU A 19 -11.54 4.64 -26.99
CA LEU A 19 -12.10 5.67 -26.11
C LEU A 19 -13.57 5.31 -25.90
N ASP A 20 -13.86 4.52 -24.87
CA ASP A 20 -15.23 4.35 -24.40
C ASP A 20 -15.50 5.29 -23.22
N ALA A 21 -16.36 6.25 -23.54
CA ALA A 21 -17.25 7.04 -22.71
C ALA A 21 -17.18 6.83 -21.18
N PHE A 22 -16.58 7.83 -20.54
CA PHE A 22 -16.87 8.22 -19.17
C PHE A 22 -18.33 8.70 -19.06
N VAL A 23 -19.23 7.84 -18.58
CA VAL A 23 -20.58 8.23 -18.13
C VAL A 23 -20.59 8.26 -16.60
N PRO A 24 -20.56 9.44 -15.95
CA PRO A 24 -20.81 9.53 -14.52
C PRO A 24 -22.31 9.36 -14.27
N SER A 25 -22.71 8.25 -13.63
CA SER A 25 -24.06 8.09 -13.07
C SER A 25 -24.20 8.89 -11.76
N PRO A 26 -25.16 9.82 -11.64
CA PRO A 26 -25.53 10.43 -10.37
C PRO A 26 -26.61 9.59 -9.69
N CYS A 27 -26.22 8.59 -8.90
CA CYS A 27 -27.15 7.91 -8.00
C CYS A 27 -27.17 8.60 -6.64
N SER A 28 -28.04 9.60 -6.55
CA SER A 28 -29.00 9.83 -5.48
C SER A 28 -28.53 9.57 -4.03
N ASN A 29 -28.03 10.65 -3.43
CA ASN A 29 -27.86 10.84 -2.00
C ASN A 29 -29.23 10.77 -1.28
N ARG A 30 -29.61 9.61 -0.75
CA ARG A 30 -30.83 9.45 0.07
C ARG A 30 -30.44 9.58 1.53
N HIS A 31 -30.49 10.81 2.04
CA HIS A 31 -30.46 11.10 3.47
C HIS A 31 -31.64 10.40 4.14
N ARG A 32 -31.35 9.35 4.92
CA ARG A 32 -32.29 8.78 5.89
C ARG A 32 -32.17 9.61 7.17
N ALA A 33 -33.14 10.50 7.37
CA ALA A 33 -33.33 11.19 8.64
C ALA A 33 -33.70 10.15 9.72
N VAL A 34 -32.88 10.08 10.78
CA VAL A 34 -33.21 9.39 12.03
C VAL A 34 -33.68 10.44 13.02
N PRO A 35 -34.93 10.41 13.49
CA PRO A 35 -35.35 11.22 14.62
C PRO A 35 -35.08 10.48 15.93
N GLY A 36 -34.49 11.20 16.90
CA GLY A 36 -34.71 10.95 18.31
C GLY A 36 -33.65 10.11 19.02
N GLN A 37 -32.72 10.80 19.68
CA GLN A 37 -32.51 10.58 21.10
C GLN A 37 -31.84 11.81 21.72
N ALA A 38 -32.59 12.48 22.57
CA ALA A 38 -32.11 13.47 23.51
C ALA A 38 -31.43 12.75 24.67
N ALA A 39 -30.19 13.13 24.98
CA ALA A 39 -29.62 12.97 26.31
C ALA A 39 -28.55 14.05 26.50
N ALA A 40 -28.76 14.86 27.53
CA ALA A 40 -27.90 15.92 27.98
C ALA A 40 -26.61 15.38 28.61
N ALA A 41 -25.50 16.08 28.40
CA ALA A 41 -24.44 16.23 29.41
C ALA A 41 -23.55 17.43 29.04
N ALA A 42 -23.47 18.37 29.98
CA ALA A 42 -22.60 19.53 29.92
C ALA A 42 -21.13 19.11 30.09
N THR A 43 -20.20 19.74 29.36
CA THR A 43 -18.89 20.12 29.93
C THR A 43 -18.26 21.26 29.12
N THR A 44 -17.89 22.31 29.84
CA THR A 44 -17.03 23.43 29.47
C THR A 44 -15.62 22.98 29.09
N SER A 45 -14.96 23.69 28.16
CA SER A 45 -13.66 24.36 28.39
C SER A 45 -12.96 24.74 27.08
N LEU A 46 -12.17 25.81 27.22
CA LEU A 46 -11.53 26.61 26.20
C LEU A 46 -10.25 25.98 25.61
N SER A 47 -9.85 26.58 24.49
CA SER A 47 -8.46 26.96 24.17
C SER A 47 -7.53 25.92 23.52
N ALA A 48 -7.29 26.22 22.23
CA ALA A 48 -6.02 26.75 21.75
C ALA A 48 -5.03 25.81 21.03
N THR A 49 -4.57 26.38 19.91
CA THR A 49 -3.24 26.27 19.31
C THR A 49 -2.93 25.05 18.45
N GLY A 50 -2.57 25.32 17.19
CA GLY A 50 -1.46 24.56 16.61
C GLY A 50 -1.47 24.22 15.12
N SER A 51 -2.29 24.83 14.24
CA SER A 51 -2.10 24.64 12.79
C SER A 51 -1.00 25.58 12.28
N ARG A 52 0.26 25.17 12.45
CA ARG A 52 1.41 25.75 11.74
C ARG A 52 1.83 24.76 10.66
N ARG A 53 1.29 24.89 9.43
CA ARG A 53 1.98 24.62 8.13
C ARG A 53 1.09 25.10 6.98
N ASP A 54 0.88 26.40 6.86
CA ASP A 54 0.57 27.01 5.57
C ASP A 54 1.86 27.65 5.03
N ILE A 55 2.40 27.01 4.00
CA ILE A 55 3.63 27.40 3.31
C ILE A 55 3.25 28.43 2.26
N LEU A 56 3.49 29.69 2.60
CA LEU A 56 4.40 30.57 1.87
C LEU A 56 4.34 30.52 0.33
N VAL A 57 3.34 31.16 -0.29
CA VAL A 57 3.47 31.75 -1.64
C VAL A 57 2.61 33.03 -1.68
N GLY A 58 3.24 34.20 -1.66
CA GLY A 58 2.53 35.47 -1.77
C GLY A 58 3.37 36.68 -1.40
N THR A 59 4.09 37.18 -2.40
CA THR A 59 4.87 38.43 -2.43
C THR A 59 4.18 39.64 -1.78
N GLY A 60 4.90 40.32 -0.88
CA GLY A 60 4.50 41.61 -0.30
C GLY A 60 5.72 42.38 0.22
N LEU A 61 6.11 43.40 -0.53
CA LEU A 61 7.16 44.38 -0.28
C LEU A 61 6.89 45.23 0.99
N LEU A 62 8.00 45.76 1.56
CA LEU A 62 8.13 46.89 2.51
C LEU A 62 8.45 46.53 3.96
N GLY A 63 9.63 46.96 4.43
CA GLY A 63 9.73 47.58 5.75
C GLY A 63 10.89 47.15 6.65
N ILE A 64 11.93 48.00 6.65
CA ILE A 64 12.81 48.34 7.78
C ILE A 64 14.10 47.52 7.95
N VAL A 65 15.17 48.26 7.65
CA VAL A 65 16.59 48.05 7.90
C VAL A 65 16.90 47.97 9.39
N ALA A 66 17.66 46.96 9.79
CA ALA A 66 18.59 47.03 10.92
C ALA A 66 19.89 46.31 10.53
N VAL A 67 20.82 47.10 9.97
CA VAL A 67 22.23 46.74 9.84
C VAL A 67 22.86 46.92 11.22
N LEU A 68 23.58 45.91 11.71
CA LEU A 68 24.97 46.01 12.22
C LEU A 68 25.33 44.79 13.08
N THR A 69 26.33 44.06 12.57
CA THR A 69 27.44 43.47 13.34
C THR A 69 27.12 42.40 14.38
N GLY A 70 26.67 41.23 13.93
CA GLY A 70 26.93 39.97 14.62
C GLY A 70 28.27 39.42 14.11
N ALA A 71 29.29 39.40 14.98
CA ALA A 71 30.61 38.86 14.70
C ALA A 71 30.52 37.46 14.03
N PRO A 72 31.47 37.07 13.15
CA PRO A 72 31.66 35.66 12.88
C PRO A 72 32.07 35.04 14.21
N VAL A 73 31.13 34.39 14.88
CA VAL A 73 31.48 33.39 15.89
C VAL A 73 32.21 32.34 15.08
N VAL A 74 33.54 32.45 15.07
CA VAL A 74 34.43 31.36 14.76
C VAL A 74 34.03 30.30 15.77
N ALA A 75 33.13 29.41 15.33
CA ALA A 75 32.90 28.17 16.01
C ALA A 75 34.26 27.48 15.95
N ASP A 76 35.02 27.66 17.03
CA ASP A 76 36.16 26.85 17.34
C ASP A 76 35.62 25.42 17.34
N ALA A 77 35.80 24.76 16.21
CA ALA A 77 35.50 23.37 16.01
C ALA A 77 36.54 22.63 16.83
N GLU A 78 36.43 22.68 18.16
CA GLU A 78 37.04 21.71 19.04
C GLU A 78 36.67 20.37 18.42
N ASN A 79 37.70 19.71 17.91
CA ASN A 79 37.67 18.36 17.39
C ASN A 79 37.27 17.46 18.57
N ARG A 80 35.97 17.44 18.87
CA ARG A 80 35.38 16.57 19.88
C ARG A 80 35.81 15.18 19.48
N PRO A 81 36.61 14.49 20.29
CA PRO A 81 37.14 13.20 19.92
C PRO A 81 35.95 12.31 19.53
N MET A 82 35.96 11.94 18.24
CA MET A 82 34.90 11.24 17.55
C MET A 82 34.91 9.79 18.01
N TYR A 83 34.55 9.56 19.28
CA TYR A 83 34.59 8.26 19.97
C TYR A 83 33.50 7.28 19.51
N LEU A 84 33.03 7.40 18.27
CA LEU A 84 32.05 6.53 17.66
C LEU A 84 32.41 6.24 16.18
N THR A 85 33.71 6.06 15.91
CA THR A 85 34.25 5.96 14.55
C THR A 85 34.31 4.55 13.99
N GLU A 86 34.19 3.54 14.83
CA GLU A 86 34.05 2.17 14.37
C GLU A 86 32.65 1.69 14.75
N PRO A 87 31.78 1.41 13.76
CA PRO A 87 30.52 0.73 14.04
C PRO A 87 30.87 -0.54 14.80
N THR A 88 30.50 -0.61 16.07
CA THR A 88 30.65 -1.78 16.92
C THR A 88 30.20 -3.01 16.12
N ASP A 89 30.88 -4.15 16.24
CA ASP A 89 30.53 -5.32 15.43
C ASP A 89 29.06 -5.75 15.62
N ASP A 90 28.46 -5.46 16.77
CA ASP A 90 27.03 -5.61 17.04
C ASP A 90 26.13 -4.75 16.13
N PHE A 91 26.56 -3.53 15.80
CA PHE A 91 25.85 -2.64 14.89
C PHE A 91 25.89 -3.18 13.46
N LYS A 92 27.06 -3.66 13.00
CA LYS A 92 27.18 -4.31 11.67
C LYS A 92 26.32 -5.56 11.57
N ALA A 93 26.26 -6.36 12.63
CA ALA A 93 25.40 -7.54 12.68
C ALA A 93 23.90 -7.18 12.61
N ASN A 94 23.48 -6.09 13.25
CA ASN A 94 22.10 -5.62 13.19
C ASN A 94 21.75 -4.98 11.83
N GLU A 95 22.68 -4.26 11.22
CA GLU A 95 22.51 -3.75 9.85
C GLU A 95 22.38 -4.88 8.83
N ALA A 96 23.18 -5.94 8.96
CA ALA A 96 23.08 -7.13 8.12
C ALA A 96 21.70 -7.79 8.25
N LYS A 97 21.20 -7.99 9.48
CA LYS A 97 19.84 -8.51 9.73
C LYS A 97 18.75 -7.62 9.12
N ALA A 98 18.88 -6.30 9.23
CA ALA A 98 17.93 -5.36 8.65
C ALA A 98 17.93 -5.43 7.11
N MET A 99 19.10 -5.57 6.50
CA MET A 99 19.25 -5.77 5.05
C MET A 99 18.66 -7.10 4.59
N GLU A 100 18.90 -8.19 5.31
CA GLU A 100 18.34 -9.51 5.03
C GLU A 100 16.80 -9.50 5.12
N PHE A 101 16.25 -8.89 6.17
CA PHE A 101 14.80 -8.75 6.32
C PHE A 101 14.18 -7.95 5.16
N LYS A 102 14.79 -6.83 4.77
CA LYS A 102 14.35 -6.05 3.59
C LYS A 102 14.41 -6.89 2.31
N ARG A 103 15.45 -7.70 2.13
CA ARG A 103 15.60 -8.57 0.97
C ARG A 103 14.51 -9.65 0.91
N GLN A 104 14.20 -10.27 2.04
CA GLN A 104 13.12 -11.25 2.15
C GLN A 104 11.76 -10.63 1.83
N GLN A 105 11.48 -9.44 2.38
CA GLN A 105 10.23 -8.72 2.11
C GLN A 105 10.07 -8.33 0.63
N LEU A 106 11.18 -7.95 -0.02
CA LEU A 106 11.17 -7.67 -1.46
C LEU A 106 10.96 -8.93 -2.31
N ALA A 107 11.48 -10.09 -1.88
CA ALA A 107 11.24 -11.36 -2.58
C ALA A 107 9.75 -11.75 -2.52
N ILE A 108 9.16 -11.70 -1.32
CA ILE A 108 7.74 -11.94 -1.08
C ILE A 108 6.87 -11.00 -1.94
N LYS A 109 7.21 -9.71 -1.96
CA LYS A 109 6.49 -8.72 -2.77
C LYS A 109 6.55 -9.06 -4.27
N LYS A 110 7.69 -9.51 -4.79
CA LYS A 110 7.84 -9.91 -6.19
C LYS A 110 6.98 -11.12 -6.52
N GLU A 111 6.98 -12.15 -5.67
CA GLU A 111 6.13 -13.33 -5.85
C GLU A 111 4.64 -12.96 -5.84
N PHE A 112 4.23 -12.11 -4.90
CA PHE A 112 2.86 -11.62 -4.79
C PHE A 112 2.45 -10.82 -6.03
N SER A 113 3.30 -9.90 -6.50
CA SER A 113 3.06 -9.15 -7.73
C SER A 113 3.00 -10.03 -8.97
N ALA A 114 3.86 -11.05 -9.09
CA ALA A 114 3.84 -11.98 -10.21
C ALA A 114 2.53 -12.76 -10.29
N ILE A 115 1.97 -13.20 -9.16
CA ILE A 115 0.66 -13.86 -9.13
C ILE A 115 -0.46 -12.89 -9.49
N LEU A 116 -0.40 -11.63 -9.04
CA LEU A 116 -1.39 -10.63 -9.43
C LEU A 116 -1.34 -10.30 -10.92
N GLU A 117 -0.14 -10.19 -11.50
CA GLU A 117 0.04 -9.97 -12.93
C GLU A 117 -0.48 -11.17 -13.73
N LYS A 118 -0.20 -12.40 -13.28
CA LYS A 118 -0.74 -13.62 -13.87
C LYS A 118 -2.28 -13.64 -13.83
N PHE A 119 -2.86 -13.36 -12.66
CA PHE A 119 -4.31 -13.27 -12.47
C PHE A 119 -4.98 -12.24 -13.39
N LEU A 120 -4.27 -11.15 -13.70
CA LEU A 120 -4.77 -10.12 -14.61
C LEU A 120 -4.59 -10.48 -16.08
N ALA A 121 -3.49 -11.14 -16.44
CA ALA A 121 -3.14 -11.52 -17.80
C ALA A 121 -3.96 -12.70 -18.34
N GLU A 122 -4.28 -13.69 -17.50
CA GLU A 122 -4.99 -14.89 -17.95
C GLU A 122 -6.43 -14.60 -18.39
N PRO A 123 -6.94 -15.31 -19.42
CA PRO A 123 -8.35 -15.25 -19.80
C PRO A 123 -9.24 -15.75 -18.65
N ASN A 124 -10.54 -15.44 -18.68
CA ASN A 124 -11.48 -15.75 -17.61
C ASN A 124 -11.83 -17.25 -17.52
N ASP A 125 -10.82 -18.10 -17.27
CA ASP A 125 -10.98 -19.51 -16.99
C ASP A 125 -11.21 -19.73 -15.49
N GLY A 126 -12.28 -20.46 -15.14
CA GLY A 126 -12.75 -20.59 -13.76
C GLY A 126 -11.71 -21.26 -12.85
N ASP A 127 -11.13 -22.36 -13.32
CA ASP A 127 -10.22 -23.18 -12.51
C ASP A 127 -8.86 -22.49 -12.28
N ALA A 128 -8.39 -21.73 -13.28
CA ALA A 128 -7.15 -20.96 -13.18
C ALA A 128 -7.28 -19.82 -12.17
N LEU A 129 -8.38 -19.05 -12.25
CA LEU A 129 -8.68 -17.98 -11.31
C LEU A 129 -8.79 -18.49 -9.86
N GLU A 130 -9.43 -19.64 -9.67
CA GLU A 130 -9.55 -20.26 -8.34
C GLU A 130 -8.16 -20.61 -7.76
N LYS A 131 -7.30 -21.25 -8.55
CA LYS A 131 -5.95 -21.63 -8.13
C LYS A 131 -5.10 -20.41 -7.77
N ASP A 132 -5.19 -19.34 -8.56
CA ASP A 132 -4.45 -18.10 -8.30
C ASP A 132 -4.94 -17.42 -7.01
N LEU A 133 -6.26 -17.36 -6.77
CA LEU A 133 -6.83 -16.81 -5.53
C LEU A 133 -6.44 -17.64 -4.29
N ARG A 134 -6.43 -18.98 -4.41
CA ARG A 134 -5.97 -19.89 -3.34
C ARG A 134 -4.47 -19.72 -3.06
N THR A 135 -3.66 -19.55 -4.10
CA THR A 135 -2.21 -19.29 -3.97
C THR A 135 -1.97 -17.95 -3.30
N LEU A 136 -2.74 -16.93 -3.68
CA LEU A 136 -2.67 -15.60 -3.07
C LEU A 136 -3.02 -15.65 -1.58
N LYS A 137 -4.09 -16.39 -1.22
CA LYS A 137 -4.45 -16.65 0.19
C LYS A 137 -3.31 -17.34 0.95
N ALA A 138 -2.71 -18.37 0.36
CA ALA A 138 -1.62 -19.11 0.98
C ALA A 138 -0.38 -18.22 1.22
N LEU A 139 -0.09 -17.27 0.33
CA LEU A 139 0.97 -16.28 0.56
C LEU A 139 0.64 -15.35 1.71
N VAL A 140 -0.58 -14.79 1.76
CA VAL A 140 -1.03 -13.91 2.85
C VAL A 140 -0.95 -14.61 4.21
N ALA A 141 -1.34 -15.88 4.28
CA ALA A 141 -1.25 -16.68 5.50
C ALA A 141 0.21 -16.94 5.92
N LYS A 142 1.10 -17.24 4.98
CA LYS A 142 2.54 -17.47 5.25
C LYS A 142 3.24 -16.22 5.77
N THR A 143 2.87 -15.05 5.26
CA THR A 143 3.51 -13.78 5.61
C THR A 143 2.89 -13.12 6.84
N GLY A 144 1.75 -13.61 7.32
CA GLY A 144 1.00 -12.97 8.41
C GLY A 144 0.36 -11.65 7.99
N GLY A 145 -0.06 -11.52 6.72
CA GLY A 145 -0.71 -10.31 6.20
C GLY A 145 -0.25 -9.88 4.81
N LEU A 146 -0.60 -8.64 4.43
CA LEU A 146 -0.23 -8.07 3.13
C LEU A 146 1.23 -7.59 3.11
N PRO A 147 1.94 -7.73 1.98
CA PRO A 147 3.29 -7.21 1.84
C PRO A 147 3.31 -5.68 1.92
N LEU A 148 4.42 -5.14 2.42
CA LEU A 148 4.57 -3.70 2.68
C LEU A 148 4.32 -2.87 1.41
N GLY A 149 3.41 -1.90 1.53
CA GLY A 149 3.07 -0.96 0.46
C GLY A 149 1.88 -1.38 -0.42
N ILE A 150 1.31 -2.56 -0.23
CA ILE A 150 0.05 -2.95 -0.88
C ILE A 150 -1.10 -2.75 0.10
N LYS A 151 -2.05 -1.87 -0.24
CA LYS A 151 -3.26 -1.64 0.56
C LYS A 151 -4.33 -2.67 0.19
N LYS A 152 -5.13 -3.10 1.18
CA LYS A 152 -6.26 -4.03 0.95
C LYS A 152 -7.25 -3.49 -0.09
N ASP A 153 -7.50 -2.19 -0.08
CA ASP A 153 -8.49 -1.55 -0.96
C ASP A 153 -8.06 -1.57 -2.43
N GLU A 154 -6.76 -1.38 -2.70
CA GLU A 154 -6.19 -1.47 -4.04
C GLU A 154 -6.30 -2.90 -4.59
N LEU A 155 -5.96 -3.90 -3.77
CA LEU A 155 -6.12 -5.31 -4.14
C LEU A 155 -7.58 -5.63 -4.50
N PHE A 156 -8.53 -5.24 -3.66
CA PHE A 156 -9.96 -5.48 -3.92
C PHE A 156 -10.49 -4.68 -5.10
N LYS A 157 -9.94 -3.50 -5.39
CA LYS A 157 -10.30 -2.73 -6.58
C LYS A 157 -9.85 -3.43 -7.85
N VAL A 158 -8.63 -3.97 -7.86
CA VAL A 158 -8.09 -4.76 -8.98
C VAL A 158 -8.94 -6.01 -9.22
N ILE A 159 -9.23 -6.79 -8.17
CA ILE A 159 -10.05 -8.01 -8.30
C ILE A 159 -11.48 -7.68 -8.76
N ARG A 160 -12.13 -6.64 -8.20
CA ARG A 160 -13.45 -6.19 -8.65
C ARG A 160 -13.46 -5.72 -10.10
N SER A 161 -12.38 -5.07 -10.56
CA SER A 161 -12.26 -4.64 -11.96
C SER A 161 -12.18 -5.83 -12.93
N LYS A 162 -11.54 -6.94 -12.52
CA LYS A 162 -11.53 -8.19 -13.28
C LYS A 162 -12.89 -8.88 -13.23
N LYS A 163 -13.55 -8.89 -12.06
CA LYS A 163 -14.92 -9.42 -11.90
C LYS A 163 -15.94 -8.73 -12.81
N ALA A 164 -15.82 -7.42 -13.01
CA ALA A 164 -16.72 -6.68 -13.88
C ALA A 164 -16.61 -7.08 -15.37
N LYS A 165 -15.50 -7.71 -15.79
CA LYS A 165 -15.22 -8.04 -17.19
C LYS A 165 -15.71 -9.43 -17.63
N GLY A 166 -16.21 -10.26 -16.71
CA GLY A 166 -16.56 -11.63 -17.06
C GLY A 166 -17.45 -12.32 -16.03
N PHE A 167 -17.96 -13.49 -16.42
CA PHE A 167 -18.72 -14.34 -15.51
C PHE A 167 -17.79 -15.01 -14.50
N TRP A 168 -18.18 -14.99 -13.23
CA TRP A 168 -17.44 -15.62 -12.14
C TRP A 168 -18.23 -16.83 -11.63
N PRO A 169 -17.68 -18.05 -11.75
CA PRO A 169 -18.35 -19.23 -11.21
C PRO A 169 -18.27 -19.22 -9.68
N THR A 170 -19.25 -19.84 -9.03
CA THR A 170 -19.36 -19.95 -7.57
C THR A 170 -18.09 -20.39 -6.84
N PRO A 171 -17.30 -21.40 -7.30
CA PRO A 171 -16.05 -21.78 -6.63
C PRO A 171 -15.04 -20.63 -6.55
N VAL A 172 -14.92 -19.80 -7.59
CA VAL A 172 -14.03 -18.64 -7.62
C VAL A 172 -14.50 -17.58 -6.61
N GLU A 173 -15.82 -17.38 -6.50
CA GLU A 173 -16.37 -16.45 -5.50
C GLU A 173 -16.10 -16.91 -4.06
N ILE A 174 -16.22 -18.21 -3.77
CA ILE A 174 -15.88 -18.78 -2.46
C ILE A 174 -14.40 -18.54 -2.15
N ALA A 175 -13.50 -18.81 -3.11
CA ALA A 175 -12.07 -18.57 -2.94
C ALA A 175 -11.76 -17.09 -2.67
N TYR A 176 -12.45 -16.17 -3.37
CA TYR A 176 -12.31 -14.73 -3.15
C TYR A 176 -12.79 -14.29 -1.77
N GLN A 177 -13.96 -14.77 -1.31
CA GLN A 177 -14.44 -14.45 0.05
C GLN A 177 -13.49 -15.00 1.11
N SER A 178 -12.94 -16.20 0.90
CA SER A 178 -11.95 -16.79 1.80
C SER A 178 -10.66 -15.96 1.88
N LEU A 179 -10.21 -15.37 0.77
CA LEU A 179 -9.10 -14.42 0.75
C LEU A 179 -9.41 -13.15 1.55
N ILE A 180 -10.60 -12.57 1.40
CA ILE A 180 -11.01 -11.37 2.16
C ILE A 180 -10.98 -11.66 3.66
N GLN A 181 -11.56 -12.78 4.07
CA GLN A 181 -11.61 -13.20 5.48
C GLN A 181 -10.20 -13.36 6.05
N GLU A 182 -9.30 -14.01 5.31
CA GLU A 182 -7.90 -14.17 5.72
C GLU A 182 -7.21 -12.82 5.92
N ILE A 183 -7.33 -11.90 4.94
CA ILE A 183 -6.73 -10.57 5.04
C ILE A 183 -7.31 -9.80 6.24
N SER A 184 -8.62 -9.89 6.45
CA SER A 184 -9.28 -9.24 7.58
C SER A 184 -8.85 -9.83 8.92
N TYR A 185 -8.62 -11.15 8.97
CA TYR A 185 -8.14 -11.84 10.15
C TYR A 185 -6.72 -11.38 10.51
N GLN A 186 -5.80 -11.43 9.55
CA GLN A 186 -4.40 -11.01 9.74
C GLN A 186 -4.26 -9.51 10.09
N GLN A 187 -5.18 -8.66 9.61
CA GLN A 187 -5.17 -7.23 9.92
C GLN A 187 -6.00 -6.86 11.16
N SER A 188 -6.68 -7.83 11.79
CA SER A 188 -7.49 -7.57 12.96
C SER A 188 -6.59 -7.35 14.20
N PRO A 189 -6.88 -6.34 15.03
CA PRO A 189 -6.07 -6.04 16.22
C PRO A 189 -6.26 -7.04 17.38
N ASN A 190 -6.97 -8.16 17.16
CA ASN A 190 -7.38 -9.10 18.20
C ASN A 190 -6.77 -10.51 18.04
N LEU A 191 -5.77 -10.71 17.16
CA LEU A 191 -5.13 -12.02 16.95
C LEU A 191 -4.60 -12.63 18.26
N ASP A 192 -4.09 -11.81 19.17
CA ASP A 192 -3.53 -12.25 20.46
C ASP A 192 -4.59 -12.79 21.44
N LYS A 193 -5.86 -12.42 21.28
CA LYS A 193 -6.94 -12.82 22.20
C LYS A 193 -7.44 -14.25 21.96
N GLU A 194 -7.33 -14.76 20.74
CA GLU A 194 -7.77 -16.13 20.42
C GLU A 194 -6.70 -17.19 20.71
N MET A 195 -5.41 -16.81 20.76
CA MET A 195 -4.30 -17.73 21.04
C MET A 195 -3.98 -17.89 22.54
N GLY A 196 -4.71 -17.20 23.43
CA GLY A 196 -4.22 -16.94 24.79
C GLY A 196 -5.25 -16.94 25.92
N ASN A 197 -6.37 -17.67 25.80
CA ASN A 197 -7.26 -17.87 26.94
C ASN A 197 -7.35 -19.35 27.37
N PRO A 198 -6.46 -19.82 28.27
CA PRO A 198 -6.53 -21.16 28.85
C PRO A 198 -7.65 -21.33 29.92
N TYR A 199 -8.52 -20.33 30.10
CA TYR A 199 -9.56 -20.30 31.14
C TYR A 199 -10.99 -20.06 30.60
N GLN A 200 -11.22 -20.30 29.30
CA GLN A 200 -12.57 -20.45 28.74
C GLN A 200 -12.85 -21.90 28.36
#